data_AF-A0A7S4AFP2-F1
#
_entry.id   AF-A0A7S4AFP2-F1
#
_cell.length_a   1.000
_cell.length_b   1.000
_cell.length_c   1.000
_cell.angle_alpha   90.00
_cell.angle_beta   90.00
_cell.angle_gamma   90.00
#
_symmetry.space_group_name_H-M   'P 1'
#
loop_
_entity.id
_entity.type
_entity.pdbx_description
1 polymer ?
#
loop_
_entity_poly.entity_id
_entity_poly.type
_entity_poly.pdbx_seq_one_letter_code
_entity_poly.pdbx_strand_id
1 'polypeptide(L)'
;SGNSSSNINNNNNNINNNNNNNRKPYLVVVQGDPLSERGISAITPLVAKFLGLERGLVCLDPHIDPTHSQNADRENVVLEVGYSQLADALALALALHDDDDDDDDKSGTVLLQTVEESIDALILEKNRERQSLGKPPMKEYFKQYALLQEVTKASLRKLCGDQLTIAHTSAEINPYSVTSFYRVGLDLGLYHEETDVVAYRNHCDRHQDEEILDFEAIDKR
;
A
#
# COMPACT_ATOMS: atom_id res chain seq x y z
N SER A 1 14.50 19.88 -75.11
CA SER A 1 14.47 20.01 -73.64
C SER A 1 13.78 18.78 -73.09
N GLY A 2 14.52 17.92 -72.40
CA GLY A 2 14.17 16.52 -72.13
C GLY A 2 13.20 16.27 -70.97
N ASN A 3 12.53 15.12 -71.04
CA ASN A 3 11.90 14.39 -69.95
C ASN A 3 12.93 13.98 -68.89
N SER A 4 12.53 13.92 -67.61
CA SER A 4 12.68 12.73 -66.76
C SER A 4 11.99 12.94 -65.41
N SER A 5 11.10 12.01 -65.09
CA SER A 5 10.58 11.73 -63.75
C SER A 5 11.67 11.08 -62.90
N SER A 6 11.72 11.41 -61.60
CA SER A 6 12.17 10.48 -60.56
C SER A 6 11.82 11.01 -59.18
N ASN A 7 10.95 10.27 -58.50
CA ASN A 7 10.82 10.16 -57.05
C ASN A 7 12.21 10.10 -56.38
N ILE A 8 12.33 10.72 -55.21
CA ILE A 8 12.91 10.13 -53.99
C ILE A 8 12.44 10.99 -52.81
N ASN A 9 11.62 10.37 -51.97
CA ASN A 9 11.37 10.74 -50.58
C ASN A 9 12.71 10.84 -49.83
N ASN A 10 12.90 11.87 -49.02
CA ASN A 10 13.65 11.69 -47.78
C ASN A 10 13.07 12.57 -46.68
N ASN A 11 12.41 11.85 -45.77
CA ASN A 11 11.88 12.29 -44.49
C ASN A 11 12.91 13.08 -43.70
N ASN A 12 12.60 14.34 -43.39
CA ASN A 12 13.15 15.04 -42.24
C ASN A 12 11.99 15.62 -41.42
N ASN A 13 11.09 14.73 -40.99
CA ASN A 13 10.19 15.02 -39.90
C ASN A 13 10.92 14.67 -38.61
N ASN A 14 11.66 15.65 -38.08
CA ASN A 14 12.01 15.74 -36.66
C ASN A 14 10.70 15.93 -35.88
N ILE A 15 9.91 14.86 -35.78
CA ILE A 15 8.86 14.77 -34.78
C ILE A 15 9.60 14.38 -33.51
N ASN A 16 9.96 15.39 -32.74
CA ASN A 16 10.19 15.24 -31.31
C ASN A 16 8.89 14.65 -30.72
N ASN A 17 8.83 13.32 -30.67
CA ASN A 17 7.86 12.58 -29.86
C ASN A 17 8.23 12.81 -28.40
N ASN A 18 7.94 14.02 -27.90
CA ASN A 18 7.64 14.21 -26.49
C ASN A 18 6.30 13.53 -26.25
N ASN A 19 6.32 12.20 -26.17
CA ASN A 19 5.31 11.44 -25.45
C ASN A 19 5.48 11.83 -23.98
N ASN A 20 4.95 12.99 -23.60
CA ASN A 20 4.61 13.29 -22.23
C ASN A 20 3.52 12.29 -21.84
N ASN A 21 3.95 11.08 -21.47
CA ASN A 21 3.13 10.16 -20.71
C ASN A 21 2.80 10.89 -19.41
N ASN A 22 1.66 11.57 -19.40
CA ASN A 22 1.08 12.30 -18.27
C ASN A 22 0.57 11.30 -17.21
N ARG A 23 1.32 10.22 -16.97
CA ARG A 23 1.08 9.26 -15.90
C ARG A 23 1.66 9.87 -14.63
N LYS A 24 0.82 10.01 -13.62
CA LYS A 24 1.28 10.34 -12.27
C LYS A 24 2.35 9.32 -11.87
N PRO A 25 3.45 9.75 -11.23
CA PRO A 25 4.50 8.82 -10.81
C PRO A 25 3.95 7.82 -9.80
N TYR A 26 4.41 6.57 -9.90
CA TYR A 26 4.12 5.54 -8.90
C TYR A 26 5.12 5.66 -7.74
N LEU A 27 4.67 5.26 -6.55
CA LEU A 27 5.48 5.27 -5.34
C LEU A 27 5.30 3.95 -4.60
N VAL A 28 6.40 3.36 -4.12
CA VAL A 28 6.33 2.21 -3.20
C VAL A 28 6.15 2.75 -1.79
N VAL A 29 5.01 2.49 -1.17
CA VAL A 29 4.73 2.97 0.20
C VAL A 29 5.02 1.89 1.23
N VAL A 30 5.73 2.27 2.30
CA VAL A 30 6.07 1.41 3.44
C VAL A 30 5.51 2.01 4.75
N GLN A 31 5.22 1.15 5.73
CA GLN A 31 4.51 1.52 6.96
C GLN A 31 5.41 1.49 8.20
N GLY A 32 6.60 2.10 8.09
CA GLY A 32 7.48 2.31 9.24
C GLY A 32 8.10 1.06 9.85
N ASP A 33 8.11 -0.07 9.11
CA ASP A 33 8.77 -1.28 9.56
C ASP A 33 10.23 -0.99 9.95
N PRO A 34 10.69 -1.47 11.13
CA PRO A 34 12.04 -1.24 11.58
C PRO A 34 13.05 -1.88 10.64
N LEU A 35 14.23 -1.26 10.48
CA LEU A 35 15.34 -1.85 9.75
C LEU A 35 15.64 -3.27 10.27
N SER A 36 15.54 -4.24 9.37
CA SER A 36 15.71 -5.65 9.66
C SER A 36 16.36 -6.34 8.47
N GLU A 37 17.16 -7.37 8.74
CA GLU A 37 17.78 -8.21 7.70
C GLU A 37 16.76 -9.11 6.97
N ARG A 38 15.52 -9.19 7.49
CA ARG A 38 14.42 -10.01 6.96
C ARG A 38 13.08 -9.27 7.10
N GLY A 39 12.11 -9.60 6.25
CA GLY A 39 10.77 -9.01 6.29
C GLY A 39 10.61 -7.80 5.37
N ILE A 40 9.56 -7.01 5.60
CA ILE A 40 9.13 -5.93 4.68
C ILE A 40 10.21 -4.85 4.49
N SER A 41 10.90 -4.45 5.55
CA SER A 41 11.98 -3.46 5.47
C SER A 41 13.19 -3.93 4.65
N ALA A 42 13.43 -5.25 4.54
CA ALA A 42 14.46 -5.80 3.67
C ALA A 42 14.03 -5.90 2.20
N ILE A 43 12.74 -6.18 1.94
CA ILE A 43 12.20 -6.44 0.60
C ILE A 43 11.88 -5.15 -0.15
N THR A 44 11.32 -4.16 0.54
CA THR A 44 10.80 -2.94 -0.12
C THR A 44 11.86 -2.08 -0.82
N PRO A 45 13.13 -1.95 -0.36
CA PRO A 45 14.18 -1.31 -1.15
C PRO A 45 14.44 -2.04 -2.47
N LEU A 46 14.41 -3.39 -2.46
CA LEU A 46 14.64 -4.21 -3.65
C LEU A 46 13.50 -4.05 -4.66
N VAL A 47 12.25 -4.02 -4.19
CA VAL A 47 11.07 -3.79 -5.02
C VAL A 47 11.14 -2.39 -5.66
N ALA A 48 11.43 -1.36 -4.86
CA ALA A 48 11.56 0.01 -5.36
C ALA A 48 12.67 0.12 -6.43
N LYS A 49 13.84 -0.48 -6.16
CA LYS A 49 14.95 -0.53 -7.10
C LYS A 49 14.59 -1.27 -8.40
N PHE A 50 13.94 -2.42 -8.30
CA PHE A 50 13.53 -3.22 -9.46
C PHE A 50 12.54 -2.47 -10.35
N LEU A 51 11.57 -1.77 -9.75
CA LEU A 51 10.58 -0.99 -10.49
C LEU A 51 11.11 0.39 -10.94
N GLY A 52 12.32 0.79 -10.51
CA GLY A 52 12.85 2.14 -10.75
C GLY A 52 12.01 3.23 -10.09
N LEU A 53 11.40 2.94 -8.93
CA LEU A 53 10.50 3.83 -8.21
C LEU A 53 11.13 4.37 -6.92
N GLU A 54 10.65 5.53 -6.50
CA GLU A 54 10.96 6.11 -5.20
C GLU A 54 10.07 5.49 -4.11
N ARG A 55 10.43 5.70 -2.83
CA ARG A 55 9.63 5.23 -1.69
C ARG A 55 8.92 6.36 -0.94
N GLY A 56 7.73 6.05 -0.47
CA GLY A 56 7.01 6.83 0.53
C GLY A 56 7.01 6.09 1.86
N LEU A 57 7.10 6.82 2.95
CA LEU A 57 7.09 6.27 4.30
C LEU A 57 5.90 6.84 5.07
N VAL A 58 5.10 5.96 5.66
CA VAL A 58 4.03 6.33 6.59
C VAL A 58 4.39 5.85 7.98
N CYS A 59 4.37 6.75 8.95
CA CYS A 59 4.70 6.46 10.34
C CYS A 59 3.54 6.79 11.27
N LEU A 60 3.36 6.00 12.33
CA LEU A 60 2.65 6.47 13.52
C LEU A 60 3.24 7.78 14.04
N ASP A 61 2.37 8.68 14.48
CA ASP A 61 2.76 9.92 15.11
C ASP A 61 3.51 9.65 16.43
N PRO A 62 4.48 10.50 16.83
CA PRO A 62 5.29 10.26 18.03
C PRO A 62 4.50 10.16 19.34
N HIS A 63 3.30 10.72 19.39
CA HIS A 63 2.43 10.64 20.56
C HIS A 63 1.69 9.28 20.67
N ILE A 64 1.63 8.51 19.57
CA ILE A 64 1.07 7.15 19.53
C ILE A 64 2.17 6.12 19.82
N ASP A 65 3.29 6.21 19.09
CA ASP A 65 4.51 5.41 19.32
C ASP A 65 5.75 6.27 19.04
N PRO A 66 6.46 6.76 20.09
CA PRO A 66 7.62 7.64 19.91
C PRO A 66 8.83 6.93 19.28
N THR A 67 8.85 5.60 19.28
CA THR A 67 9.97 4.79 18.76
C THR A 67 9.75 4.33 17.33
N HIS A 68 8.51 4.27 16.87
CA HIS A 68 8.15 3.76 15.54
C HIS A 68 8.89 4.50 14.42
N SER A 69 8.70 5.83 14.35
CA SER A 69 9.33 6.64 13.31
C SER A 69 10.86 6.63 13.40
N GLN A 70 11.45 6.52 14.59
CA GLN A 70 12.91 6.52 14.76
C GLN A 70 13.58 5.29 14.14
N ASN A 71 12.89 4.15 14.16
CA ASN A 71 13.42 2.88 13.67
C ASN A 71 13.10 2.61 12.19
N ALA A 72 12.24 3.43 11.59
CA ALA A 72 11.78 3.25 10.21
C ALA A 72 12.91 3.41 9.19
N ASP A 73 12.92 2.52 8.20
CA ASP A 73 13.82 2.58 7.06
C ASP A 73 13.51 3.78 6.15
N ARG A 74 14.51 4.62 5.91
CA ARG A 74 14.42 5.85 5.10
C ARG A 74 15.24 5.81 3.81
N GLU A 75 15.84 4.68 3.46
CA GLU A 75 16.59 4.58 2.21
C GLU A 75 15.71 4.91 0.99
N ASN A 76 16.12 5.80 0.10
CA ASN A 76 15.35 6.18 -1.10
C ASN A 76 13.90 6.66 -0.81
N VAL A 77 13.64 7.17 0.40
CA VAL A 77 12.34 7.78 0.76
C VAL A 77 12.34 9.25 0.34
N VAL A 78 11.31 9.65 -0.41
CA VAL A 78 11.14 11.02 -0.93
C VAL A 78 9.91 11.72 -0.36
N LEU A 79 9.03 10.96 0.31
CA LEU A 79 7.82 11.44 0.95
C LEU A 79 7.65 10.76 2.30
N GLU A 80 7.53 11.54 3.36
CA GLU A 80 7.17 11.05 4.70
C GLU A 80 5.84 11.67 5.14
N VAL A 81 4.93 10.84 5.64
CA VAL A 81 3.62 11.27 6.13
C VAL A 81 3.30 10.60 7.47
N GLY A 82 2.74 11.34 8.41
CA GLY A 82 2.24 10.82 9.67
C GLY A 82 0.86 10.17 9.53
N TYR A 83 0.55 9.23 10.42
CA TYR A 83 -0.77 8.59 10.49
C TYR A 83 -1.90 9.62 10.61
N SER A 84 -1.80 10.59 11.52
CA SER A 84 -2.81 11.64 11.70
C SER A 84 -3.03 12.44 10.42
N GLN A 85 -1.98 12.71 9.64
CA GLN A 85 -2.11 13.45 8.37
C GLN A 85 -2.89 12.64 7.32
N LEU A 86 -2.67 11.32 7.24
CA LEU A 86 -3.44 10.46 6.34
C LEU A 86 -4.89 10.27 6.80
N ALA A 87 -5.12 10.21 8.11
CA ALA A 87 -6.46 10.17 8.67
C ALA A 87 -7.24 11.44 8.31
N ASP A 88 -6.64 12.61 8.55
CA ASP A 88 -7.23 13.90 8.19
C ASP A 88 -7.49 14.01 6.68
N ALA A 89 -6.54 13.56 5.85
CA ALA A 89 -6.69 13.58 4.40
C ALA A 89 -7.82 12.65 3.92
N LEU A 90 -7.99 11.48 4.53
CA LEU A 90 -9.10 10.57 4.21
C LEU A 90 -10.43 11.15 4.62
N ALA A 91 -10.53 11.71 5.82
CA ALA A 91 -11.75 12.36 6.28
C ALA A 91 -12.16 13.50 5.35
N LEU A 92 -11.20 14.33 4.93
CA LEU A 92 -11.44 15.43 3.99
C LEU A 92 -11.82 14.93 2.60
N ALA A 93 -11.13 13.93 2.06
CA ALA A 93 -11.41 13.39 0.74
C ALA A 93 -12.83 12.84 0.63
N LEU A 94 -13.35 12.25 1.70
CA LEU A 94 -14.72 11.72 1.74
C LEU A 94 -15.76 12.82 1.90
N ALA A 95 -15.50 13.84 2.71
CA ALA A 95 -16.40 14.98 2.87
C ALA A 95 -16.62 15.76 1.57
N LEU A 96 -15.65 15.77 0.65
CA LEU A 96 -15.74 16.45 -0.64
C LEU A 96 -16.46 15.65 -1.75
N HIS A 97 -16.82 14.39 -1.49
CA HIS A 97 -17.48 13.52 -2.48
C HIS A 97 -18.99 13.33 -2.24
N ASP A 98 -19.53 13.83 -1.13
CA ASP A 98 -20.94 13.67 -0.73
C ASP A 98 -21.85 14.87 -1.09
N ASP A 99 -21.48 15.69 -2.07
CA ASP A 99 -22.25 16.89 -2.49
C ASP A 99 -23.60 16.60 -3.20
N ASP A 100 -24.06 15.35 -3.29
CA ASP A 100 -25.30 14.95 -4.01
C ASP A 100 -26.47 14.48 -3.11
N ASP A 101 -26.33 14.43 -1.78
CA ASP A 101 -27.44 14.14 -0.86
C ASP A 101 -27.41 15.08 0.37
N ASP A 102 -28.56 15.69 0.69
CA ASP A 102 -28.83 16.61 1.81
C ASP A 102 -28.67 15.94 3.21
N ASP A 103 -27.53 15.32 3.53
CA ASP A 103 -27.24 14.82 4.89
C ASP A 103 -25.91 15.38 5.41
N ASP A 104 -26.05 16.44 6.20
CA ASP A 104 -25.01 17.34 6.71
C ASP A 104 -23.90 16.59 7.50
N ASP A 105 -22.65 16.76 7.03
CA ASP A 105 -21.45 16.98 7.87
C ASP A 105 -20.66 15.79 8.46
N LYS A 106 -20.88 14.50 8.09
CA LYS A 106 -20.26 13.40 8.88
C LYS A 106 -19.62 12.21 8.21
N SER A 107 -19.67 12.06 6.89
CA SER A 107 -19.23 10.81 6.23
C SER A 107 -17.77 10.41 6.51
N GLY A 108 -16.82 11.35 6.42
CA GLY A 108 -15.39 11.06 6.62
C GLY A 108 -15.02 10.68 8.07
N THR A 109 -15.52 11.44 9.05
CA THR A 109 -15.29 11.15 10.48
C THR A 109 -15.98 9.87 10.90
N VAL A 110 -17.19 9.62 10.40
CA VAL A 110 -17.94 8.37 10.65
C VAL A 110 -17.17 7.17 10.10
N LEU A 111 -16.53 7.28 8.93
CA LEU A 111 -15.75 6.18 8.40
C LEU A 111 -14.53 5.87 9.26
N LEU A 112 -13.75 6.87 9.66
CA LEU A 112 -12.59 6.65 10.54
C LEU A 112 -13.01 5.98 11.86
N GLN A 113 -14.11 6.45 12.45
CA GLN A 113 -14.69 5.81 13.63
C GLN A 113 -15.12 4.36 13.34
N THR A 114 -15.74 4.12 12.18
CA THR A 114 -16.16 2.77 11.76
C THR A 114 -14.96 1.82 11.58
N VAL A 115 -13.84 2.32 11.04
CA VAL A 115 -12.59 1.55 10.94
C VAL A 115 -12.06 1.19 12.32
N GLU A 116 -12.03 2.15 13.25
CA GLU A 116 -11.58 1.92 14.62
C GLU A 116 -12.47 0.89 15.34
N GLU A 117 -13.79 1.05 15.27
CA GLU A 117 -14.76 0.13 15.87
C GLU A 117 -14.68 -1.28 15.28
N SER A 118 -14.44 -1.38 13.97
CA SER A 118 -14.28 -2.67 13.29
C SER A 118 -12.98 -3.37 13.70
N ILE A 119 -11.88 -2.63 13.87
CA ILE A 119 -10.64 -3.17 14.42
C ILE A 119 -10.83 -3.63 15.86
N ASP A 120 -11.51 -2.83 16.70
CA ASP A 120 -11.79 -3.19 18.09
C ASP A 120 -12.65 -4.46 18.20
N ALA A 121 -13.69 -4.57 17.38
CA ALA A 121 -14.53 -5.76 17.29
C ALA A 121 -13.71 -7.01 16.88
N LEU A 122 -12.82 -6.87 15.89
CA LEU A 122 -11.97 -7.95 15.43
C LEU A 122 -10.90 -8.35 16.47
N ILE A 123 -10.35 -7.39 17.23
CA ILE A 123 -9.48 -7.67 18.38
C ILE A 123 -10.24 -8.49 19.43
N LEU A 124 -11.49 -8.10 19.74
CA LEU A 124 -12.32 -8.83 20.70
C LEU A 124 -12.58 -10.27 20.25
N GLU A 125 -12.90 -10.47 18.97
CA GLU A 125 -13.06 -11.80 18.39
C GLU A 125 -11.79 -12.64 18.50
N LYS A 126 -10.65 -12.12 18.00
CA LYS A 126 -9.36 -12.81 18.09
C LYS A 126 -8.97 -13.12 19.54
N ASN A 127 -9.29 -12.24 20.49
CA ASN A 127 -9.02 -12.48 21.91
C ASN A 127 -9.89 -13.59 22.50
N ARG A 128 -11.18 -13.70 22.10
CA ARG A 128 -12.04 -14.82 22.50
C ARG A 128 -11.48 -16.15 22.00
N GLU A 129 -11.03 -16.20 20.74
CA GLU A 129 -10.38 -17.39 20.20
C GLU A 129 -9.10 -17.73 20.96
N ARG A 130 -8.22 -16.74 21.19
CA ARG A 130 -6.96 -16.93 21.94
C ARG A 130 -7.22 -17.44 23.35
N GLN A 131 -8.25 -16.93 24.02
CA GLN A 131 -8.67 -17.41 25.34
C GLN A 131 -9.09 -18.89 25.30
N SER A 132 -9.85 -19.30 24.28
CA SER A 132 -10.23 -20.72 24.09
C SER A 132 -9.01 -21.63 23.87
N LEU A 133 -7.92 -21.07 23.34
CA LEU A 133 -6.64 -21.74 23.11
C LEU A 133 -5.65 -21.58 24.29
N GLY A 134 -6.05 -21.00 25.42
CA GLY A 134 -5.19 -20.76 26.58
C GLY A 134 -4.06 -19.74 26.33
N LYS A 135 -4.17 -18.92 25.30
CA LYS A 135 -3.19 -17.87 24.96
C LYS A 135 -3.58 -16.54 25.63
N PRO A 136 -2.59 -15.69 25.98
CA PRO A 136 -2.88 -14.36 26.52
C PRO A 136 -3.57 -13.48 25.47
N PRO A 137 -4.27 -12.41 25.86
CA PRO A 137 -4.79 -11.42 24.93
C PRO A 137 -3.72 -10.83 23.99
N MET A 138 -4.15 -10.28 22.87
CA MET A 138 -3.31 -9.50 21.96
C MET A 138 -2.80 -8.26 22.68
N LYS A 139 -1.59 -7.83 22.32
CA LYS A 139 -0.97 -6.63 22.89
C LYS A 139 -1.62 -5.37 22.32
N GLU A 140 -1.56 -4.27 23.08
CA GLU A 140 -2.18 -2.99 22.70
C GLU A 140 -1.73 -2.48 21.34
N TYR A 141 -0.44 -2.66 21.02
CA TYR A 141 0.11 -2.19 19.75
C TYR A 141 -0.62 -2.75 18.52
N PHE A 142 -1.26 -3.92 18.61
CA PHE A 142 -1.99 -4.49 17.46
C PHE A 142 -3.05 -3.52 16.92
N LYS A 143 -3.75 -2.78 17.80
CA LYS A 143 -4.71 -1.76 17.39
C LYS A 143 -4.02 -0.64 16.61
N GLN A 144 -2.94 -0.09 17.17
CA GLN A 144 -2.21 1.03 16.58
C GLN A 144 -1.66 0.69 15.19
N TYR A 145 -1.04 -0.48 15.04
CA TYR A 145 -0.48 -0.91 13.76
C TYR A 145 -1.56 -1.36 12.77
N ALA A 146 -2.70 -1.90 13.24
CA ALA A 146 -3.84 -2.17 12.36
C ALA A 146 -4.45 -0.87 11.81
N LEU A 147 -4.61 0.15 12.65
CA LEU A 147 -5.07 1.47 12.22
C LEU A 147 -4.11 2.10 11.22
N LEU A 148 -2.80 2.09 11.50
CA LEU A 148 -1.78 2.52 10.55
C LEU A 148 -1.95 1.82 9.20
N GLN A 149 -2.11 0.50 9.23
CA GLN A 149 -2.21 -0.29 8.01
C GLN A 149 -3.44 0.08 7.18
N GLU A 150 -4.62 0.11 7.79
CA GLU A 150 -5.89 0.26 7.09
C GLU A 150 -6.14 1.70 6.64
N VAL A 151 -5.84 2.69 7.51
CA VAL A 151 -5.93 4.11 7.13
C VAL A 151 -4.97 4.41 5.99
N THR A 152 -3.71 3.94 6.05
CA THR A 152 -2.76 4.16 4.94
C THR A 152 -3.32 3.67 3.61
N LYS A 153 -3.86 2.44 3.55
CA LYS A 153 -4.39 1.88 2.30
C LYS A 153 -5.60 2.68 1.82
N ALA A 154 -6.55 2.97 2.70
CA ALA A 154 -7.77 3.69 2.36
C ALA A 154 -7.47 5.12 1.88
N SER A 155 -6.65 5.87 2.64
CA SER A 155 -6.21 7.21 2.29
C SER A 155 -5.51 7.24 0.94
N LEU A 156 -4.53 6.36 0.72
CA LEU A 156 -3.77 6.34 -0.52
C LEU A 156 -4.63 5.94 -1.72
N ARG A 157 -5.51 4.95 -1.57
CA ARG A 157 -6.45 4.60 -2.65
C ARG A 157 -7.28 5.80 -3.06
N LYS A 158 -7.84 6.55 -2.09
CA LYS A 158 -8.63 7.75 -2.40
C LYS A 158 -7.79 8.87 -3.01
N LEU A 159 -6.66 9.21 -2.42
CA LEU A 159 -5.77 10.27 -2.92
C LEU A 159 -5.19 9.96 -4.31
N CYS A 160 -5.02 8.68 -4.65
CA CYS A 160 -4.53 8.22 -5.94
C CYS A 160 -5.63 7.98 -6.99
N GLY A 161 -6.88 8.38 -6.73
CA GLY A 161 -7.99 8.22 -7.68
C GLY A 161 -8.36 6.76 -7.90
N ASP A 162 -8.52 6.03 -6.80
CA ASP A 162 -8.83 4.59 -6.71
C ASP A 162 -7.77 3.67 -7.36
N GLN A 163 -6.56 4.17 -7.57
CA GLN A 163 -5.41 3.38 -8.03
C GLN A 163 -4.54 2.98 -6.83
N LEU A 164 -4.65 1.72 -6.41
CA LEU A 164 -3.83 1.13 -5.36
C LEU A 164 -3.41 -0.29 -5.77
N THR A 165 -2.20 -0.70 -5.39
CA THR A 165 -1.79 -2.11 -5.42
C THR A 165 -1.19 -2.49 -4.08
N ILE A 166 -1.80 -3.47 -3.42
CA ILE A 166 -1.41 -4.03 -2.14
C ILE A 166 -0.70 -5.35 -2.42
N ALA A 167 0.61 -5.39 -2.22
CA ALA A 167 1.39 -6.61 -2.34
C ALA A 167 1.45 -7.33 -0.98
N HIS A 168 0.82 -8.50 -0.88
CA HIS A 168 1.00 -9.38 0.29
C HIS A 168 2.21 -10.27 0.08
N THR A 169 3.22 -10.18 0.94
CA THR A 169 4.45 -10.97 0.84
C THR A 169 4.32 -12.44 1.27
N SER A 170 3.11 -12.87 1.66
CA SER A 170 2.80 -14.26 2.00
C SER A 170 1.45 -14.66 1.44
N ALA A 171 1.37 -15.87 0.88
CA ALA A 171 0.11 -16.49 0.49
C ALA A 171 -0.76 -16.89 1.70
N GLU A 172 -0.13 -17.16 2.85
CA GLU A 172 -0.80 -17.48 4.10
C GLU A 172 -0.55 -16.40 5.15
N ILE A 173 -1.62 -15.73 5.59
CA ILE A 173 -1.54 -14.70 6.62
C ILE A 173 -1.87 -15.33 7.97
N ASN A 174 -0.94 -15.24 8.91
CA ASN A 174 -1.17 -15.68 10.29
C ASN A 174 -2.36 -14.92 10.90
N PRO A 175 -3.40 -15.61 11.40
CA PRO A 175 -4.61 -14.95 11.91
C PRO A 175 -4.38 -14.08 13.15
N TYR A 176 -3.21 -14.14 13.78
CA TYR A 176 -2.84 -13.30 14.93
C TYR A 176 -1.68 -12.34 14.61
N SER A 177 -1.43 -12.02 13.33
CA SER A 177 -0.54 -10.93 12.91
C SER A 177 -1.30 -9.62 12.69
N VAL A 178 -0.58 -8.50 12.65
CA VAL A 178 -1.13 -7.19 12.26
C VAL A 178 -1.69 -7.25 10.83
N THR A 179 -1.00 -7.93 9.91
CA THR A 179 -1.45 -8.09 8.53
C THR A 179 -2.87 -8.62 8.45
N SER A 180 -3.27 -9.55 9.34
CA SER A 180 -4.61 -10.16 9.34
C SER A 180 -5.78 -9.18 9.53
N PHE A 181 -5.51 -7.94 9.96
CA PHE A 181 -6.51 -6.88 10.04
C PHE A 181 -6.89 -6.27 8.69
N TYR A 182 -6.22 -6.64 7.59
CA TYR A 182 -6.58 -6.22 6.23
C TYR A 182 -8.04 -6.54 5.84
N ARG A 183 -8.63 -7.53 6.50
CA ARG A 183 -10.05 -7.86 6.31
C ARG A 183 -10.98 -6.71 6.67
N VAL A 184 -10.61 -5.86 7.64
CA VAL A 184 -11.41 -4.68 7.99
C VAL A 184 -11.59 -3.77 6.79
N GLY A 185 -10.51 -3.45 6.07
CA GLY A 185 -10.61 -2.63 4.87
C GLY A 185 -11.41 -3.28 3.75
N LEU A 186 -11.33 -4.61 3.60
CA LEU A 186 -12.15 -5.35 2.62
C LEU A 186 -13.64 -5.34 3.00
N ASP A 187 -13.96 -5.65 4.25
CA ASP A 187 -15.33 -5.74 4.77
C ASP A 187 -16.04 -4.38 4.71
N LEU A 188 -15.29 -3.28 4.90
CA LEU A 188 -15.77 -1.90 4.78
C LEU A 188 -15.74 -1.37 3.34
N GLY A 189 -15.26 -2.15 2.36
CA GLY A 189 -15.18 -1.73 0.96
C GLY A 189 -14.19 -0.59 0.70
N LEU A 190 -13.19 -0.42 1.56
CA LEU A 190 -12.16 0.63 1.42
C LEU A 190 -11.24 0.37 0.24
N TYR A 191 -11.01 -0.90 -0.06
CA TYR A 191 -10.29 -1.43 -1.22
C TYR A 191 -10.84 -2.83 -1.52
N HIS A 192 -10.57 -3.35 -2.71
CA HIS A 192 -11.15 -4.62 -3.17
C HIS A 192 -10.08 -5.68 -3.41
N GLU A 193 -10.37 -6.91 -2.95
CA GLU A 193 -9.44 -8.03 -3.08
C GLU A 193 -9.10 -8.35 -4.55
N GLU A 194 -10.08 -8.30 -5.44
CA GLU A 194 -9.90 -8.68 -6.85
C GLU A 194 -9.09 -7.66 -7.67
N THR A 195 -9.17 -6.37 -7.32
CA THR A 195 -8.55 -5.29 -8.11
C THR A 195 -7.31 -4.71 -7.46
N ASP A 196 -7.28 -4.65 -6.14
CA ASP A 196 -6.27 -3.89 -5.41
C ASP A 196 -5.26 -4.80 -4.72
N VAL A 197 -5.57 -6.08 -4.48
CA VAL A 197 -4.69 -7.01 -3.77
C VAL A 197 -4.01 -7.97 -4.72
N VAL A 198 -2.68 -8.05 -4.64
CA VAL A 198 -1.88 -9.04 -5.34
C VAL A 198 -1.14 -9.87 -4.30
N ALA A 199 -1.50 -11.15 -4.21
CA ALA A 199 -0.77 -12.09 -3.39
C ALA A 199 0.57 -12.41 -4.05
N TYR A 200 1.66 -12.28 -3.30
CA TYR A 200 2.95 -12.84 -3.68
C TYR A 200 2.82 -14.36 -3.60
N ARG A 201 2.47 -14.98 -4.72
CA ARG A 201 2.51 -16.43 -4.84
C ARG A 201 3.97 -16.84 -4.87
N ASN A 202 4.36 -17.73 -3.96
CA ASN A 202 5.54 -18.57 -4.22
C ASN A 202 5.27 -19.25 -5.57
N HIS A 203 5.98 -18.85 -6.62
CA HIS A 203 5.92 -19.49 -7.94
C HIS A 203 6.59 -20.88 -7.88
N CYS A 204 6.11 -21.75 -7.00
CA CYS A 204 6.56 -23.13 -6.96
C CYS A 204 5.75 -24.03 -7.88
N ASP A 205 4.60 -23.60 -8.42
CA ASP A 205 3.85 -24.41 -9.38
C ASP A 205 3.15 -23.55 -10.42
N ARG A 206 3.62 -23.69 -11.67
CA ARG A 206 3.09 -23.15 -12.95
C ARG A 206 3.53 -21.73 -13.28
N HIS A 207 4.59 -21.65 -14.08
CA HIS A 207 4.85 -20.79 -15.25
C HIS A 207 6.37 -20.67 -15.37
N GLN A 208 6.94 -21.34 -16.37
CA GLN A 208 8.37 -21.67 -16.44
C GLN A 208 9.25 -20.62 -17.13
N ASP A 209 8.72 -19.46 -17.54
CA ASP A 209 9.43 -18.57 -18.47
C ASP A 209 9.37 -17.07 -18.14
N GLU A 210 9.12 -16.66 -16.89
CA GLU A 210 9.29 -15.26 -16.48
C GLU A 210 10.30 -15.16 -15.33
N GLU A 211 11.22 -14.19 -15.42
CA GLU A 211 12.39 -14.01 -14.55
C GLU A 211 12.00 -14.07 -13.05
N ILE A 212 12.34 -15.19 -12.41
CA ILE A 212 11.99 -15.50 -11.02
C ILE A 212 12.92 -14.71 -10.09
N LEU A 213 12.35 -13.86 -9.22
CA LEU A 213 13.05 -13.34 -8.04
C LEU A 213 13.12 -14.45 -6.99
N ASP A 214 14.21 -15.21 -7.04
CA ASP A 214 14.47 -16.35 -6.15
C ASP A 214 14.96 -15.88 -4.77
N PHE A 215 14.05 -15.82 -3.81
CA PHE A 215 14.37 -15.45 -2.43
C PHE A 215 15.21 -16.49 -1.68
N GLU A 216 15.23 -17.76 -2.10
CA GLU A 216 16.14 -18.77 -1.54
C GLU A 216 17.55 -18.63 -2.11
N ALA A 217 17.71 -18.18 -3.36
CA ALA A 217 19.01 -17.78 -3.90
C ALA A 217 19.52 -16.46 -3.29
N ILE A 218 18.63 -15.58 -2.84
CA ILE A 218 18.94 -14.31 -2.17
C ILE A 218 19.21 -14.52 -0.66
N ASP A 219 18.42 -15.36 0.03
CA ASP A 219 18.61 -15.72 1.44
C ASP A 219 19.40 -17.02 1.58
N LYS A 220 20.74 -16.93 1.57
CA LYS A 220 21.66 -18.08 1.72
C LYS A 220 21.89 -18.52 3.17
N ARG A 221 20.89 -18.45 4.05
CA ARG A 221 21.03 -18.79 5.49
C ARG A 221 19.98 -19.77 5.98
#